data_AF-A0AAP5TAS0-F1
#
_entry.id   AF-A0AAP5TAS0-F1
#
_cell.length_a   1.000
_cell.length_b   1.000
_cell.length_c   1.000
_cell.angle_alpha   90.00
_cell.angle_beta   90.00
_cell.angle_gamma   90.00
#
_symmetry.space_group_name_H-M   'P 1'
#
loop_
_entity.id
_entity.type
_entity.pdbx_description
1 polymer ?
#
loop_
_entity_poly.entity_id
_entity_poly.type
_entity_poly.pdbx_seq_one_letter_code
_entity_poly.pdbx_strand_id
1 'polypeptide(L)'
;MNPDHTTPAQEHPRVRRIKNQIAEAGYGTWFYDVRLLYVLGPRRGWRFDVGALDIGLDEAWSYEPSLPAEQSEDDLPTPVYVFSEEMNGVAGFQVDPPSHDGALSSFSRFYSSVDELIADLEALERWRAPIDGDPPGATGGRRLGLESHKDVESDGLNE
;
A
#
# COMPACT_ATOMS: atom_id res chain seq x y z
N MET A 1 -28.85 30.45 24.63
CA MET A 1 -27.51 29.86 24.42
C MET A 1 -27.59 29.13 23.10
N ASN A 2 -26.84 29.59 22.09
CA ASN A 2 -26.81 28.95 20.77
C ASN A 2 -26.08 27.61 20.87
N PRO A 3 -26.57 26.55 20.20
CA PRO A 3 -25.84 25.31 20.06
C PRO A 3 -24.59 25.54 19.20
N ASP A 4 -23.49 24.93 19.62
CA ASP A 4 -22.22 24.89 18.92
C ASP A 4 -22.42 24.54 17.43
N HIS A 5 -22.12 25.50 16.57
CA HIS A 5 -21.80 25.23 15.17
C HIS A 5 -20.42 24.56 15.14
N THR A 6 -20.38 23.25 15.34
CA THR A 6 -19.23 22.45 14.95
C THR A 6 -19.10 22.57 13.44
N THR A 7 -18.16 23.41 12.99
CA THR A 7 -17.80 23.51 11.57
C THR A 7 -17.55 22.08 11.06
N PRO A 8 -18.21 21.60 10.00
CA PRO A 8 -17.91 20.30 9.44
C PRO A 8 -16.42 20.27 9.13
N ALA A 9 -15.70 19.28 9.64
CA ALA A 9 -14.26 19.15 9.46
C ALA A 9 -13.94 19.34 7.98
N GLN A 10 -13.26 20.43 7.65
CA GLN A 10 -13.01 20.79 6.26
C GLN A 10 -12.11 19.71 5.66
N GLU A 11 -12.63 19.01 4.65
CA GLU A 11 -11.91 17.93 3.97
C GLU A 11 -10.53 18.39 3.51
N HIS A 12 -9.51 17.59 3.80
CA HIS A 12 -8.13 17.90 3.47
C HIS A 12 -7.97 18.11 1.94
N PRO A 13 -7.32 19.19 1.46
CA PRO A 13 -7.24 19.49 0.03
C PRO A 13 -6.63 18.37 -0.83
N ARG A 14 -5.69 17.60 -0.28
CA ARG A 14 -5.11 16.44 -0.98
C ARG A 14 -6.08 15.28 -1.10
N VAL A 15 -6.92 15.03 -0.09
CA VAL A 15 -7.97 14.01 -0.14
C VAL A 15 -8.96 14.35 -1.24
N ARG A 16 -9.38 15.62 -1.30
CA ARG A 16 -10.26 16.11 -2.37
C ARG A 16 -9.66 15.90 -3.75
N ARG A 17 -8.37 16.23 -3.91
CA ARG A 17 -7.65 16.05 -5.17
C ARG A 17 -7.65 14.58 -5.61
N ILE A 18 -7.36 13.65 -4.70
CA ILE A 18 -7.34 12.21 -5.00
C ILE A 18 -8.73 11.73 -5.42
N LYS A 19 -9.80 12.14 -4.72
CA LYS A 19 -11.18 11.82 -5.13
C LYS A 19 -11.50 12.32 -6.53
N ASN A 20 -11.05 13.52 -6.88
CA ASN A 20 -11.23 14.07 -8.22
C ASN A 20 -10.46 13.25 -9.26
N GLN A 21 -9.22 12.82 -8.97
CA GLN A 21 -8.43 11.98 -9.88
C GLN A 21 -9.11 10.63 -10.14
N ILE A 22 -9.64 9.98 -9.11
CA ILE A 22 -10.41 8.73 -9.23
C ILE A 22 -11.64 8.95 -10.12
N ALA A 23 -12.39 10.03 -9.89
CA ALA A 23 -13.57 10.36 -10.68
C ALA A 23 -13.25 10.70 -12.14
N GLU A 24 -12.16 11.44 -12.39
CA GLU A 24 -11.67 11.79 -13.73
C GLU A 24 -11.21 10.56 -14.52
N ALA A 25 -10.66 9.56 -13.84
CA ALA A 25 -10.31 8.27 -14.43
C ALA A 25 -11.53 7.37 -14.73
N GLY A 26 -12.75 7.85 -14.45
CA GLY A 26 -14.00 7.13 -14.77
C GLY A 26 -14.43 6.12 -13.71
N TYR A 27 -13.67 5.98 -12.61
CA TYR A 27 -14.09 5.20 -11.46
C TYR A 27 -15.14 6.02 -10.70
N GLY A 28 -16.39 5.58 -10.79
CA GLY A 28 -17.53 6.28 -10.20
C GLY A 28 -17.46 6.36 -8.68
N THR A 29 -18.47 6.98 -8.06
CA THR A 29 -18.55 7.16 -6.60
C THR A 29 -18.64 5.86 -5.80
N TRP A 30 -18.91 4.73 -6.45
CA TRP A 30 -18.86 3.41 -5.83
C TRP A 30 -17.43 3.01 -5.43
N PHE A 31 -16.42 3.71 -5.93
CA PHE A 31 -15.02 3.55 -5.56
C PHE A 31 -14.63 4.30 -4.28
N TYR A 32 -15.57 4.94 -3.56
CA TYR A 32 -15.23 5.66 -2.33
C TYR A 32 -14.84 4.77 -1.14
N ASP A 33 -14.81 3.45 -1.31
CA ASP A 33 -14.32 2.48 -0.35
C ASP A 33 -12.77 2.40 -0.30
N VAL A 34 -12.07 3.45 -0.72
CA VAL A 34 -10.62 3.63 -0.48
C VAL A 34 -10.39 3.76 1.03
N ARG A 35 -10.07 2.64 1.68
CA ARG A 35 -10.04 2.48 3.14
C ARG A 35 -8.95 3.34 3.77
N LEU A 36 -7.86 3.58 3.06
CA LEU A 36 -6.72 4.36 3.53
C LEU A 36 -6.77 5.83 3.10
N LEU A 37 -7.79 6.29 2.37
CA LEU A 37 -7.86 7.66 1.83
C LEU A 37 -7.69 8.74 2.90
N TYR A 38 -8.41 8.61 4.01
CA TYR A 38 -8.34 9.58 5.10
C TYR A 38 -7.12 9.39 6.01
N VAL A 39 -6.43 8.25 5.89
CA VAL A 39 -5.21 7.93 6.64
C VAL A 39 -3.97 8.42 5.89
N LEU A 40 -3.82 8.05 4.62
CA LEU A 40 -2.65 8.31 3.79
C LEU A 40 -2.79 9.58 2.96
N GLY A 41 -3.99 9.93 2.50
CA GLY A 41 -4.23 11.11 1.66
C GLY A 41 -3.70 12.43 2.25
N PRO A 42 -3.81 12.68 3.57
CA PRO A 42 -3.19 13.85 4.20
C PRO A 42 -1.65 13.77 4.31
N ARG A 43 -1.05 12.56 4.39
CA ARG A 43 0.36 12.35 4.74
C ARG A 43 1.31 12.59 3.58
N ARG A 44 2.35 13.39 3.79
CA ARG A 44 3.31 13.75 2.73
C ARG A 44 4.10 12.51 2.30
N GLY A 45 4.35 12.36 1.00
CA GLY A 45 5.08 11.21 0.43
C GLY A 45 4.16 10.12 -0.10
N TRP A 46 3.00 9.89 0.53
CA TRP A 46 2.01 8.94 0.03
C TRP A 46 1.28 9.47 -1.21
N ARG A 47 1.16 8.61 -2.23
CA ARG A 47 0.44 8.84 -3.47
C ARG A 47 -0.51 7.67 -3.71
N PHE A 48 -1.73 7.99 -4.11
CA PHE A 48 -2.69 6.99 -4.57
C PHE A 48 -2.33 6.62 -6.01
N ASP A 49 -2.23 5.32 -6.30
CA ASP A 49 -1.93 4.82 -7.63
C ASP A 49 -3.24 4.53 -8.37
N VAL A 50 -3.63 5.45 -9.26
CA VAL A 50 -4.84 5.28 -10.08
C VAL A 50 -4.64 4.17 -11.12
N GLY A 51 -3.41 3.95 -11.60
CA GLY A 51 -3.13 2.90 -12.59
C GLY A 51 -3.26 1.49 -12.02
N ALA A 52 -3.13 1.33 -10.70
CA ALA A 52 -3.41 0.08 -10.02
C ALA A 52 -4.87 -0.38 -10.19
N LEU A 53 -5.79 0.56 -10.40
CA LEU A 53 -7.20 0.26 -10.61
C LEU A 53 -7.44 -0.42 -11.97
N ASP A 54 -6.63 -0.08 -12.98
CA ASP A 54 -6.70 -0.69 -14.31
C ASP A 54 -6.27 -2.17 -14.31
N ILE A 55 -5.44 -2.58 -13.35
CA ILE A 55 -4.99 -3.96 -13.17
C ILE A 55 -5.83 -4.74 -12.15
N GLY A 56 -6.95 -4.18 -11.69
CA GLY A 56 -7.93 -4.87 -10.84
C GLY A 56 -7.66 -4.79 -9.34
N LEU A 57 -6.76 -3.92 -8.87
CA LEU A 57 -6.63 -3.64 -7.45
C LEU A 57 -7.69 -2.63 -7.01
N ASP A 58 -8.34 -2.88 -5.87
CA ASP A 58 -9.35 -1.96 -5.32
C ASP A 58 -8.73 -0.71 -4.67
N GLU A 59 -7.48 -0.80 -4.22
CA GLU A 59 -6.79 0.30 -3.58
C GLU A 59 -5.29 0.04 -3.61
N ALA A 60 -4.51 1.00 -4.11
CA ALA A 60 -3.07 0.96 -4.02
C ALA A 60 -2.47 2.34 -3.73
N TRP A 61 -1.42 2.34 -2.93
CA TRP A 61 -0.68 3.52 -2.50
C TRP A 61 0.80 3.25 -2.59
N SER A 62 1.55 4.26 -3.01
CA SER A 62 3.00 4.26 -2.97
C SER A 62 3.52 5.35 -2.04
N TYR A 63 4.60 5.08 -1.34
CA TYR A 63 5.28 6.07 -0.51
C TYR A 63 6.59 6.52 -1.13
N GLU A 64 6.63 7.78 -1.55
CA GLU A 64 7.72 8.36 -2.32
C GLU A 64 8.56 9.35 -1.48
N PRO A 65 9.46 8.83 -0.64
CA PRO A 65 10.76 9.47 -0.43
C PRO A 65 11.91 8.50 -0.75
N SER A 66 11.64 7.46 -1.54
CA SER A 66 12.58 6.46 -2.02
C SER A 66 13.44 6.90 -3.21
N LEU A 67 13.24 8.11 -3.76
CA LEU A 67 14.17 8.72 -4.70
C LEU A 67 15.28 9.43 -3.91
N PRO A 68 16.56 9.00 -3.97
CA PRO A 68 17.66 9.85 -3.54
C PRO A 68 17.61 11.14 -4.36
N ALA A 69 17.94 12.28 -3.74
CA ALA A 69 17.93 13.57 -4.43
C ALA A 69 18.88 13.63 -5.65
N GLU A 70 19.79 12.66 -5.81
CA GLU A 70 20.83 12.61 -6.83
C GLU A 70 21.22 11.15 -7.16
N GLN A 71 20.43 10.42 -7.95
CA GLN A 71 20.87 9.16 -8.61
C GLN A 71 20.30 9.06 -10.03
N SER A 72 21.02 8.36 -10.92
CA SER A 72 20.64 8.14 -12.32
C SER A 72 19.32 7.37 -12.45
N GLU A 73 18.51 7.72 -13.46
CA GLU A 73 17.15 7.19 -13.67
C GLU A 73 17.08 5.65 -13.85
N ASP A 74 18.19 4.99 -14.15
CA ASP A 74 18.22 3.57 -14.52
C ASP A 74 18.25 2.58 -13.34
N ASP A 75 18.53 3.02 -12.11
CA ASP A 75 18.65 2.16 -10.90
C ASP A 75 17.74 2.62 -9.74
N LEU A 76 16.69 3.40 -10.04
CA LEU A 76 15.81 3.93 -9.01
C LEU A 76 15.04 2.79 -8.34
N PRO A 77 15.23 2.55 -7.03
CA PRO A 77 14.49 1.51 -6.36
C PRO A 77 12.99 1.84 -6.32
N THR A 78 12.16 0.80 -6.36
CA THR A 78 10.70 0.94 -6.27
C THR A 78 10.30 1.55 -4.91
N PRO A 79 9.19 2.28 -4.83
CA PRO A 79 8.69 2.78 -3.55
C PRO A 79 8.13 1.64 -2.69
N VAL A 80 7.89 1.95 -1.40
CA VAL A 80 7.03 1.09 -0.57
C VAL A 80 5.64 1.13 -1.20
N TYR A 81 5.05 -0.04 -1.45
CA TYR A 81 3.68 -0.17 -1.94
C TYR A 81 2.78 -0.72 -0.85
N VAL A 82 1.55 -0.22 -0.81
CA VAL A 82 0.47 -0.69 0.06
C VAL A 82 -0.74 -0.91 -0.82
N PHE A 83 -1.32 -2.10 -0.84
CA PHE A 83 -2.54 -2.36 -1.59
C PHE A 83 -3.51 -3.26 -0.85
N SER A 84 -4.78 -3.14 -1.19
CA SER A 84 -5.83 -4.01 -0.70
C SER A 84 -5.64 -5.44 -1.21
N GLU A 85 -5.69 -6.41 -0.30
CA GLU A 85 -5.55 -7.84 -0.64
C GLU A 85 -6.48 -8.66 0.26
N GLU A 86 -6.98 -9.79 -0.24
CA GLU A 86 -7.63 -10.82 0.58
C GLU A 86 -6.71 -12.02 0.71
N MET A 87 -6.32 -12.36 1.94
CA MET A 87 -5.45 -13.50 2.18
C MET A 87 -6.08 -14.46 3.18
N ASN A 88 -6.28 -15.71 2.75
CA ASN A 88 -6.92 -16.78 3.54
C ASN A 88 -8.31 -16.38 4.08
N GLY A 89 -9.12 -15.68 3.27
CA GLY A 89 -10.45 -15.22 3.66
C GLY A 89 -10.46 -13.98 4.56
N VAL A 90 -9.31 -13.34 4.78
CA VAL A 90 -9.17 -12.11 5.56
C VAL A 90 -8.83 -10.97 4.62
N ALA A 91 -9.73 -10.01 4.48
CA ALA A 91 -9.46 -8.76 3.78
C ALA A 91 -8.52 -7.87 4.62
N GLY A 92 -7.49 -7.32 3.99
CA GLY A 92 -6.50 -6.49 4.66
C GLY A 92 -5.69 -5.66 3.67
N PHE A 93 -4.43 -5.45 4.02
CA PHE A 93 -3.47 -4.68 3.25
C PHE A 93 -2.15 -5.43 3.16
N GLN A 94 -1.69 -5.69 1.94
CA GLN A 94 -0.33 -6.12 1.71
C GLN A 94 0.57 -4.89 1.57
N VAL A 95 1.76 -4.97 2.15
CA VAL A 95 2.79 -3.96 2.09
C VAL A 95 4.06 -4.58 1.54
N ASP A 96 4.45 -4.10 0.37
CA ASP A 96 5.64 -4.57 -0.33
C ASP A 96 6.81 -3.59 -0.10
N PRO A 97 8.01 -4.12 0.20
CA PRO A 97 9.20 -3.31 0.35
C PRO A 97 9.64 -2.67 -0.97
N PRO A 98 10.47 -1.63 -0.89
CA PRO A 98 11.30 -1.19 -2.01
C PRO A 98 12.15 -2.34 -2.57
N SER A 99 12.17 -2.51 -3.88
CA SER A 99 12.98 -3.51 -4.60
C SER A 99 13.60 -2.91 -5.87
N HIS A 100 14.62 -3.56 -6.41
CA HIS A 100 15.26 -3.16 -7.68
C HIS A 100 14.67 -3.86 -8.91
N ASP A 101 14.05 -5.02 -8.72
CA ASP A 101 13.66 -5.93 -9.81
C ASP A 101 12.14 -6.15 -9.91
N GLY A 102 11.35 -5.54 -9.01
CA GLY A 102 9.91 -5.73 -8.95
C GLY A 102 9.48 -7.16 -8.57
N ALA A 103 10.40 -8.00 -8.10
CA ALA A 103 10.10 -9.35 -7.68
C ALA A 103 9.33 -9.37 -6.35
N LEU A 104 8.52 -10.41 -6.15
CA LEU A 104 7.85 -10.68 -4.88
C LEU A 104 8.90 -10.81 -3.77
N SER A 105 8.83 -9.93 -2.78
CA SER A 105 9.79 -9.92 -1.70
C SER A 105 9.36 -10.85 -0.57
N SER A 106 10.31 -11.63 -0.06
CA SER A 106 10.14 -12.37 1.21
C SER A 106 9.90 -11.47 2.43
N PHE A 107 10.11 -10.16 2.28
CA PHE A 107 9.92 -9.16 3.33
C PHE A 107 8.55 -8.48 3.25
N SER A 108 7.70 -8.85 2.29
CA SER A 108 6.33 -8.35 2.20
C SER A 108 5.54 -8.72 3.46
N ARG A 109 4.64 -7.82 3.87
CA ARG A 109 3.86 -7.99 5.10
C ARG A 109 2.38 -7.82 4.81
N PHE A 110 1.54 -8.55 5.55
CA PHE A 110 0.09 -8.41 5.50
C PHE A 110 -0.45 -7.91 6.82
N TYR A 111 -1.18 -6.80 6.75
CA TYR A 111 -1.90 -6.16 7.85
C TYR A 111 -3.38 -6.47 7.73
N SER A 112 -3.96 -7.08 8.76
CA SER A 112 -5.34 -7.54 8.77
C SER A 112 -6.37 -6.42 8.97
N SER A 113 -5.92 -5.22 9.32
CA SER A 113 -6.78 -4.06 9.56
C SER A 113 -6.05 -2.73 9.33
N VAL A 114 -6.84 -1.65 9.21
CA VAL A 114 -6.34 -0.28 9.11
C VAL A 114 -5.56 0.11 10.38
N ASP A 115 -6.05 -0.26 11.56
CA ASP A 115 -5.41 0.09 12.84
C ASP A 115 -4.03 -0.58 12.98
N GLU A 116 -3.90 -1.83 12.55
CA GLU A 116 -2.62 -2.54 12.55
C GLU A 116 -1.61 -1.85 11.61
N LEU A 117 -2.06 -1.44 10.42
CA LEU A 117 -1.22 -0.72 9.46
C LEU A 117 -0.82 0.67 9.97
N ILE A 118 -1.74 1.39 10.62
CA ILE A 118 -1.47 2.70 11.22
C ILE A 118 -0.38 2.60 12.29
N ALA A 119 -0.38 1.54 13.09
CA ALA A 119 0.61 1.34 14.15
C ALA A 119 2.05 1.29 13.62
N ASP A 120 2.25 0.74 12.43
CA ASP A 120 3.56 0.61 11.78
C ASP A 120 3.84 1.70 10.74
N LEU A 121 2.91 2.62 10.50
CA LEU A 121 2.99 3.55 9.37
C LEU A 121 4.27 4.40 9.39
N GLU A 122 4.73 4.81 10.56
CA GLU A 122 6.01 5.52 10.67
C GLU A 122 7.23 4.65 10.33
N ALA A 123 7.19 3.35 10.65
CA ALA A 123 8.25 2.41 10.30
C ALA A 123 8.27 2.17 8.79
N LEU A 124 7.09 2.00 8.18
CA LEU A 124 6.93 1.91 6.72
C LEU A 124 7.45 3.19 6.03
N GLU A 125 7.16 4.36 6.58
CA GLU A 125 7.66 5.63 6.08
C GLU A 125 9.18 5.82 6.26
N ARG A 126 9.84 5.01 7.08
CA ARG A 126 11.30 4.98 7.23
C ARG A 126 11.94 3.85 6.43
N TRP A 127 11.14 3.01 5.78
CA TRP A 127 11.62 1.96 4.89
C TRP A 127 12.12 2.60 3.59
N ARG A 128 13.38 3.04 3.65
CA ARG A 128 14.11 3.61 2.51
C ARG A 128 14.64 2.51 1.63
N ALA A 129 15.04 2.89 0.44
CA ALA A 129 15.53 1.97 -0.55
C ALA A 129 17.01 2.21 -0.87
N PRO A 130 17.76 1.18 -1.30
CA PRO A 130 17.42 -0.24 -1.17
C PRO A 130 17.66 -0.71 0.28
N ILE A 131 16.67 -1.40 0.86
CA ILE A 131 16.84 -2.07 2.16
C ILE A 131 16.29 -3.49 2.01
N ASP A 132 17.17 -4.46 2.17
CA ASP A 132 16.79 -5.84 2.44
C ASP A 132 16.44 -5.97 3.93
N GLY A 133 15.26 -6.53 4.24
CA GLY A 133 14.81 -6.75 5.61
C GLY A 133 13.53 -6.00 5.98
N ASP A 134 13.10 -6.20 7.23
CA ASP A 134 11.88 -5.59 7.76
C ASP A 134 11.94 -4.05 7.84
N PRO A 135 10.77 -3.38 7.81
CA PRO A 135 10.71 -1.94 8.03
C PRO A 135 11.29 -1.60 9.43
N PRO A 136 12.20 -0.61 9.55
CA PRO A 136 12.86 -0.31 10.80
C PRO A 136 11.89 0.06 11.93
N GLY A 137 11.76 -0.82 12.92
CA GLY A 137 10.90 -0.62 14.09
C GLY A 137 9.45 -1.05 13.91
N ALA A 138 9.10 -1.70 12.80
CA ALA A 138 7.78 -2.31 12.62
C ALA A 138 7.58 -3.48 13.59
N THR A 139 6.38 -3.59 14.15
CA THR A 139 6.02 -4.64 15.13
C THR A 139 4.77 -5.41 14.76
N GLY A 140 3.94 -4.87 13.85
CA GLY A 140 2.74 -5.49 13.32
C GLY A 140 2.94 -6.10 11.94
N GLY A 141 1.87 -6.61 11.34
CA GLY A 141 1.87 -7.23 10.02
C GLY A 141 2.57 -8.59 10.02
N ARG A 142 1.91 -9.62 9.48
CA ARG A 142 2.54 -10.93 9.31
C ARG A 142 3.40 -10.94 8.07
N ARG A 143 4.62 -11.47 8.15
CA ARG A 143 5.46 -11.66 6.97
C ARG A 143 4.79 -12.68 6.03
N LEU A 144 4.70 -12.32 4.76
CA LEU A 144 4.33 -13.20 3.68
C LEU A 144 5.60 -13.94 3.30
N GLY A 145 5.76 -15.18 3.79
CA GLY A 145 6.90 -15.99 3.36
C GLY A 145 6.91 -16.10 1.83
N LEU A 146 8.08 -16.35 1.24
CA LEU A 146 8.10 -16.98 -0.07
C LEU A 146 7.50 -18.36 0.14
N GLU A 147 6.19 -18.53 -0.04
CA GLU A 147 5.64 -19.86 -0.12
C GLU A 147 6.40 -20.56 -1.23
N SER A 148 7.25 -21.50 -0.83
CA SER A 148 7.97 -22.32 -1.77
C SER A 148 6.91 -22.97 -2.63
N HIS A 149 6.88 -22.65 -3.92
CA HIS A 149 6.26 -23.51 -4.93
C HIS A 149 6.98 -24.86 -4.90
N LYS A 150 6.69 -25.66 -3.88
CA LYS A 150 6.86 -27.10 -3.83
C LYS A 150 5.47 -27.62 -3.57
N ASP A 151 5.05 -28.51 -4.46
CA ASP A 151 3.85 -29.34 -4.41
C ASP A 151 2.75 -28.97 -5.42
N VAL A 152 3.13 -28.93 -6.71
CA VAL A 152 2.29 -29.47 -7.80
C VAL A 152 3.17 -30.30 -8.76
N GLU A 153 3.88 -31.30 -8.22
CA GLU A 153 4.41 -32.42 -9.02
C GLU A 153 4.28 -33.71 -8.20
N SER A 154 3.06 -34.18 -8.04
CA SER A 154 2.80 -35.60 -7.82
C SER A 154 1.30 -35.85 -7.92
N ASP A 155 0.80 -35.87 -9.15
CA ASP A 155 -0.25 -36.82 -9.48
C ASP A 155 -0.16 -37.22 -10.95
N GLY A 156 0.11 -38.51 -11.15
CA GLY A 156 -0.21 -39.22 -12.39
C GLY A 156 0.92 -39.31 -13.41
N LEU A 157 1.90 -40.19 -13.17
CA LEU A 157 2.55 -40.97 -14.24
C LEU A 157 3.27 -42.18 -13.63
N ASN A 158 2.54 -43.30 -13.61
CA ASN A 158 2.96 -44.70 -13.74
C ASN A 158 1.67 -45.51 -13.54
N GLU A 159 0.95 -45.76 -14.62
CA GLU A 159 0.99 -47.03 -15.38
C GLU A 159 0.46 -48.23 -14.58
#